data_AF-A0A1A0KSU0-F1
#
_entry.id   AF-A0A1A0KSU0-F1
#
_cell.length_a   1.000
_cell.length_b   1.000
_cell.length_c   1.000
_cell.angle_alpha   90.00
_cell.angle_beta   90.00
_cell.angle_gamma   90.00
#
_symmetry.space_group_name_H-M   'P 1'
#
loop_
_entity.id
_entity.type
_entity.pdbx_description
1 polymer ?
#
loop_
_entity_poly.entity_id
_entity_poly.type
_entity_poly.pdbx_seq_one_letter_code
_entity_poly.pdbx_strand_id
1 'polypeptide(L)'
;MRVMVMTKGDAADEGKGQPTQEMFEKMQAFNEKLVKAGIMLGGEGLQPSSTGAKVAFSTSGTSVVDGPFTESKEVIAGYWIWEVSSLAEAVEWAKRCPFDPSYGDSQVLEIRPLFDMDDFAETVDAETLARSEQLQHRPSD
;
A
#
# COMPACT_ATOMS: atom_id res chain seq x y z
N MET A 1 -12.79 -9.02 5.25
CA MET A 1 -11.71 -8.27 5.94
C MET A 1 -10.95 -7.44 4.93
N ARG A 2 -10.41 -6.28 5.34
CA ARG A 2 -9.59 -5.44 4.47
C ARG A 2 -8.11 -5.69 4.74
N VAL A 3 -7.31 -5.71 3.68
CA VAL A 3 -5.85 -5.80 3.76
C VAL A 3 -5.22 -4.69 2.93
N MET A 4 -4.10 -4.16 3.40
CA MET A 4 -3.20 -3.34 2.61
C MET A 4 -2.10 -4.25 2.05
N VAL A 5 -1.91 -4.19 0.74
CA VAL A 5 -0.85 -4.90 0.02
C VAL A 5 0.14 -3.85 -0.47
N MET A 6 1.36 -3.88 0.03
CA MET A 6 2.42 -2.94 -0.33
C MET A 6 3.41 -3.62 -1.25
N THR A 7 3.73 -2.96 -2.37
CA THR A 7 4.83 -3.39 -3.24
C THR A 7 6.12 -2.81 -2.68
N LYS A 8 7.07 -3.69 -2.37
CA LYS A 8 8.40 -3.32 -1.90
C LYS A 8 9.44 -3.63 -2.97
N GLY A 9 10.34 -2.68 -3.18
CA GLY A 9 11.52 -2.81 -4.03
C GLY A 9 12.78 -2.35 -3.31
N ASP A 10 13.94 -2.62 -3.91
CA ASP A 10 15.21 -2.14 -3.38
C ASP A 10 15.30 -0.61 -3.52
N ALA A 11 15.73 0.07 -2.46
CA ALA A 11 15.96 1.51 -2.49
C ALA A 11 17.02 1.91 -3.54
N ALA A 12 17.96 1.01 -3.82
CA ALA A 12 18.94 1.21 -4.87
C ALA A 12 18.27 1.31 -6.24
N ASP A 13 17.15 0.64 -6.49
CA ASP A 13 16.49 0.61 -7.81
C ASP A 13 15.37 1.64 -7.96
N GLU A 14 15.08 2.38 -6.90
CA GLU A 14 14.05 3.41 -6.89
C GLU A 14 14.30 4.50 -7.94
N GLY A 15 13.31 4.76 -8.79
CA GLY A 15 13.38 5.80 -9.82
C GLY A 15 14.33 5.48 -10.98
N LYS A 16 14.99 4.32 -11.01
CA LYS A 16 15.93 3.93 -12.09
C LYS A 16 15.26 3.40 -13.36
N GLY A 17 13.95 3.17 -13.34
CA GLY A 17 13.21 2.66 -14.49
C GLY A 17 11.74 3.07 -14.48
N GLN A 18 11.18 3.21 -15.67
CA GLN A 18 9.73 3.26 -15.88
C GLN A 18 9.24 1.86 -16.26
N PRO A 19 8.00 1.47 -15.90
CA PRO A 19 7.41 0.25 -16.41
C PRO A 19 7.48 0.23 -17.93
N THR A 20 7.84 -0.91 -18.50
CA THR A 20 7.66 -1.15 -19.93
C THR A 20 6.17 -1.18 -20.27
N GLN A 21 5.80 -0.87 -21.52
CA GLN A 21 4.41 -0.99 -21.98
C GLN A 21 3.83 -2.38 -21.69
N GLU A 22 4.60 -3.44 -21.97
CA GLU A 22 4.20 -4.83 -21.74
C GLU A 22 3.92 -5.10 -20.26
N MET A 23 4.76 -4.59 -19.35
CA MET A 23 4.52 -4.76 -17.92
C MET A 23 3.32 -3.96 -17.45
N PHE A 24 3.14 -2.74 -17.96
CA PHE A 24 1.98 -1.93 -17.64
C PHE A 24 0.68 -2.66 -18.02
N GLU A 25 0.63 -3.26 -19.21
CA GLU A 25 -0.50 -4.08 -19.67
C GLU A 25 -0.73 -5.32 -18.80
N LYS A 26 0.34 -6.02 -18.40
CA LYS A 26 0.26 -7.18 -17.49
C LYS A 26 -0.30 -6.80 -16.12
N MET A 27 0.20 -5.71 -15.53
CA MET A 27 -0.29 -5.17 -14.26
C MET A 27 -1.75 -4.71 -14.38
N GLN A 28 -2.10 -4.04 -15.47
CA GLN A 28 -3.48 -3.60 -15.73
C GLN A 28 -4.43 -4.79 -15.85
N ALA A 29 -4.05 -5.83 -16.59
CA ALA A 29 -4.84 -7.06 -16.71
C ALA A 29 -5.00 -7.79 -15.36
N PHE A 30 -4.00 -7.72 -14.48
CA PHE A 30 -4.09 -8.24 -13.12
C PHE A 30 -5.08 -7.42 -12.27
N ASN A 31 -4.96 -6.08 -12.28
CA ASN A 31 -5.88 -5.17 -11.59
C ASN A 31 -7.32 -5.36 -12.06
N GLU A 32 -7.56 -5.52 -13.37
CA GLU A 32 -8.89 -5.81 -13.91
C GLU A 32 -9.49 -7.09 -13.34
N LYS A 33 -8.69 -8.14 -13.14
CA LYS A 33 -9.17 -9.39 -12.54
C LYS A 33 -9.57 -9.18 -11.08
N LEU A 34 -8.80 -8.40 -10.32
CA LEU A 34 -9.12 -8.06 -8.94
C LEU A 34 -10.40 -7.25 -8.84
N VAL A 35 -10.58 -6.24 -9.70
CA VAL A 35 -11.80 -5.42 -9.75
C VAL A 35 -13.00 -6.26 -10.15
N LYS A 36 -12.89 -7.08 -11.20
CA LYS A 36 -13.97 -7.99 -11.64
C LYS A 36 -14.34 -9.00 -10.55
N ALA A 37 -13.40 -9.39 -9.69
CA ALA A 37 -13.64 -10.26 -8.55
C ALA A 37 -14.23 -9.52 -7.32
N GLY A 38 -14.36 -8.19 -7.36
CA GLY A 38 -14.82 -7.39 -6.22
C GLY A 38 -13.79 -7.24 -5.10
N ILE A 39 -12.51 -7.50 -5.38
CA ILE A 39 -11.46 -7.56 -4.36
C ILE A 39 -10.76 -6.21 -4.22
N MET A 40 -10.42 -5.54 -5.32
CA MET A 40 -9.67 -4.30 -5.26
C MET A 40 -10.60 -3.12 -4.94
N LEU A 41 -10.42 -2.52 -3.77
CA LEU A 41 -11.12 -1.30 -3.36
C LEU A 41 -10.41 -0.03 -3.87
N GLY A 42 -9.09 -0.11 -4.04
CA GLY A 42 -8.26 0.97 -4.55
C GLY A 42 -6.80 0.59 -4.54
N GLY A 43 -5.94 1.41 -5.15
CA GLY A 43 -4.50 1.19 -5.17
C GLY A 43 -3.81 2.09 -6.18
N GLU A 44 -2.58 2.47 -5.88
CA GLU A 44 -1.80 3.40 -6.69
C GLU A 44 -0.31 3.07 -6.62
N GLY A 45 0.40 3.43 -7.69
CA GLY A 45 1.86 3.54 -7.66
C GLY A 45 2.30 4.80 -6.93
N LEU A 46 3.36 4.72 -6.15
CA LEU A 46 3.96 5.88 -5.50
C LEU A 46 5.07 6.46 -6.40
N GLN A 47 5.21 7.78 -6.35
CA GLN A 47 6.39 8.44 -6.92
C GLN A 47 7.65 8.09 -6.10
N PRO A 48 8.85 8.22 -6.69
CA PRO A 48 10.10 7.98 -5.97
C PRO A 48 10.18 8.78 -4.67
N SER A 49 10.78 8.21 -3.62
CA SER A 49 10.91 8.84 -2.32
C SER A 49 11.58 10.22 -2.36
N SER A 50 12.40 10.50 -3.38
CA SER A 50 13.01 11.82 -3.63
C SER A 50 12.01 12.94 -3.88
N THR A 51 10.74 12.63 -4.18
CA THR A 51 9.65 13.62 -4.30
C THR A 51 8.80 13.71 -3.04
N GLY A 52 9.12 12.92 -1.99
CA GLY A 52 8.37 12.85 -0.75
C GLY A 52 9.09 13.52 0.42
N ALA A 53 8.42 13.52 1.58
CA ALA A 53 8.97 13.96 2.86
C ALA A 53 8.57 13.01 3.98
N LYS A 54 9.46 12.82 4.96
CA LYS A 54 9.20 12.15 6.23
C LYS A 54 9.01 13.20 7.32
N VAL A 55 7.97 13.04 8.12
CA VAL A 55 7.73 13.86 9.32
C VAL A 55 7.83 12.94 10.53
N ALA A 56 8.73 13.25 11.45
CA ALA A 56 8.95 12.47 12.67
C ALA A 56 8.59 13.30 13.91
N PHE A 57 7.95 12.65 14.88
CA PHE A 57 7.49 13.26 16.12
C PHE A 57 8.22 12.65 17.31
N SER A 58 8.63 13.47 18.27
CA SER A 58 9.30 13.06 19.48
C SER A 58 9.00 14.02 20.63
N THR A 59 9.41 13.66 21.86
CA THR A 59 9.29 14.55 23.02
C THR A 59 10.09 15.85 22.87
N SER A 60 11.13 15.86 22.04
CA SER A 60 11.94 17.04 21.74
C SER A 60 11.40 17.88 20.57
N GLY A 61 10.33 17.44 19.90
CA GLY A 61 9.65 18.20 18.86
C GLY A 61 9.38 17.40 17.59
N THR A 62 9.06 18.13 16.52
CA THR A 62 8.77 17.60 15.18
C THR A 62 9.95 17.89 14.24
N SER A 63 10.37 16.91 13.46
CA SER A 63 11.36 17.09 12.39
C SER A 63 10.77 16.69 11.04
N VAL A 64 11.25 17.35 9.99
CA VAL A 64 10.88 17.05 8.60
C VAL A 64 12.17 16.77 7.84
N VAL A 65 12.16 15.69 7.06
CA VAL A 65 13.27 15.26 6.21
C VAL A 65 12.72 15.02 4.80
N ASP A 66 13.15 15.83 3.85
CA ASP A 66 12.87 15.59 2.44
C ASP A 66 13.60 14.32 1.97
N GLY A 67 13.01 13.62 1.00
CA GLY A 67 13.66 12.43 0.44
C GLY A 67 14.90 12.76 -0.40
N PRO A 68 15.59 11.72 -0.91
CA PRO A 68 15.24 10.30 -0.86
C PRO A 68 15.45 9.66 0.52
N PHE A 69 14.70 8.59 0.79
CA PHE A 69 14.72 7.89 2.07
C PHE A 69 15.80 6.80 2.13
N THR A 70 17.05 7.19 1.90
CA THR A 70 18.20 6.28 1.65
C THR A 70 18.62 5.39 2.82
N GLU A 71 18.03 5.57 4.00
CA GLU A 71 18.33 4.78 5.20
C GLU A 71 17.69 3.38 5.17
N SER A 72 16.65 3.17 4.36
CA SER A 72 15.96 1.88 4.25
C SER A 72 16.48 1.06 3.08
N LYS A 73 16.69 -0.25 3.28
CA LYS A 73 17.03 -1.19 2.21
C LYS A 73 15.87 -1.40 1.23
N GLU A 74 14.64 -1.35 1.74
CA GLU A 74 13.42 -1.50 0.96
C GLU A 74 12.63 -0.19 0.96
N VAL A 75 12.07 0.16 -0.19
CA VAL A 75 11.12 1.27 -0.35
C VAL A 75 9.77 0.75 -0.83
N ILE A 76 8.69 1.47 -0.50
CA ILE A 76 7.35 1.14 -0.96
C ILE A 76 7.13 1.83 -2.32
N ALA A 77 6.93 1.04 -3.35
CA ALA A 77 6.72 1.53 -4.72
C ALA A 77 5.23 1.75 -5.06
N GLY A 78 4.32 1.28 -4.21
CA GLY A 78 2.89 1.27 -4.49
C GLY A 78 2.11 0.48 -3.45
N TYR A 79 0.79 0.56 -3.54
CA TYR A 79 -0.10 -0.19 -2.68
C TYR A 79 -1.41 -0.56 -3.35
N TRP A 80 -2.08 -1.56 -2.78
CA TRP A 80 -3.51 -1.80 -2.97
C TRP A 80 -4.21 -1.92 -1.62
N ILE A 81 -5.50 -1.59 -1.61
CA ILE A 81 -6.43 -2.01 -0.57
C ILE A 81 -7.32 -3.09 -1.17
N TRP A 82 -7.27 -4.29 -0.59
CA TRP A 82 -8.09 -5.42 -1.00
C TRP A 82 -9.12 -5.77 0.08
N GLU A 83 -10.31 -6.14 -0.36
CA GLU A 83 -11.32 -6.81 0.44
C GLU A 83 -11.32 -8.29 0.10
N VAL A 84 -11.06 -9.13 1.11
CA VAL A 84 -10.92 -10.58 0.98
C VAL A 84 -11.62 -11.28 2.14
N SER A 85 -11.94 -12.55 1.98
CA SER A 85 -12.50 -13.39 3.03
C SER A 85 -11.46 -13.82 4.08
N SER A 86 -10.17 -13.86 3.72
CA SER A 86 -9.08 -14.23 4.64
C SER A 86 -7.70 -13.75 4.15
N LEU A 87 -6.72 -13.74 5.05
CA LEU A 87 -5.31 -13.49 4.66
C LEU A 87 -4.79 -14.54 3.66
N ALA A 88 -5.24 -15.79 3.79
CA ALA A 88 -4.87 -16.85 2.85
C ALA A 88 -5.37 -16.54 1.43
N GLU A 89 -6.59 -16.03 1.29
CA GLU A 89 -7.11 -15.58 -0.01
C GLU A 89 -6.27 -14.43 -0.58
N ALA A 90 -5.91 -13.43 0.23
CA ALA A 90 -5.04 -12.35 -0.23
C ALA A 90 -3.69 -12.89 -0.75
N VAL A 91 -3.09 -13.85 -0.04
CA VAL A 91 -1.84 -14.50 -0.48
C VAL A 91 -2.04 -15.23 -1.82
N GLU A 92 -3.16 -15.93 -2.02
CA GLU A 92 -3.45 -16.60 -3.29
C GLU A 92 -3.64 -15.63 -4.46
N TRP A 93 -4.17 -14.45 -4.21
CA TRP A 93 -4.23 -13.38 -5.20
C TRP A 93 -2.86 -12.75 -5.47
N ALA A 94 -2.09 -12.48 -4.42
CA ALA A 94 -0.74 -11.90 -4.52
C ALA A 94 0.22 -12.77 -5.35
N LYS A 95 0.12 -14.10 -5.26
CA LYS A 95 0.89 -15.05 -6.09
C LYS A 95 0.66 -14.89 -7.60
N ARG A 96 -0.42 -14.23 -8.02
CA ARG A 96 -0.78 -14.00 -9.43
C ARG A 96 -0.30 -12.64 -9.94
N CYS A 97 0.27 -11.80 -9.07
CA CYS A 97 0.84 -10.52 -9.46
C CYS A 97 2.01 -10.75 -10.41
N PRO A 98 2.06 -10.07 -11.57
CA PRO A 98 3.19 -10.22 -12.47
C PRO A 98 4.43 -9.55 -11.86
N PHE A 99 5.58 -10.20 -12.04
CA PHE A 99 6.89 -9.68 -11.65
C PHE A 99 7.60 -9.08 -12.88
N ASP A 100 8.08 -7.84 -12.78
CA ASP A 100 8.98 -7.25 -13.77
C ASP A 100 10.42 -7.29 -13.28
N PRO A 101 11.32 -8.01 -13.98
CA PRO A 101 12.75 -7.94 -13.74
C PRO A 101 13.33 -6.52 -13.92
N SER A 102 12.62 -5.59 -14.57
CA SER A 102 13.06 -4.19 -14.67
C SER A 102 12.99 -3.44 -13.34
N TYR A 103 12.29 -3.96 -12.33
CA TYR A 103 12.23 -3.40 -10.97
C TYR A 103 13.28 -3.98 -10.03
N GLY A 104 14.26 -4.71 -10.57
CA GLY A 104 15.35 -5.33 -9.82
C GLY A 104 15.23 -6.86 -9.77
N ASP A 105 16.15 -7.49 -9.05
CA ASP A 105 16.24 -8.96 -8.97
C ASP A 105 15.16 -9.59 -8.08
N SER A 106 14.44 -8.78 -7.30
CA SER A 106 13.38 -9.25 -6.41
C SER A 106 12.30 -8.21 -6.20
N GLN A 107 11.07 -8.68 -5.99
CA GLN A 107 9.93 -7.87 -5.57
C GLN A 107 9.24 -8.57 -4.41
N VAL A 108 8.83 -7.81 -3.40
CA VAL A 108 8.08 -8.33 -2.25
C VAL A 108 6.72 -7.66 -2.19
N LEU A 109 5.67 -8.48 -2.04
CA LEU A 109 4.34 -7.99 -1.65
C LEU A 109 4.17 -8.22 -0.15
N GLU A 110 4.16 -7.14 0.63
CA GLU A 110 3.84 -7.20 2.06
C GLU A 110 2.32 -7.03 2.24
N ILE A 111 1.66 -8.04 2.80
CA ILE A 111 0.20 -8.06 3.00
C ILE A 111 -0.08 -7.92 4.48
N ARG A 112 -0.82 -6.88 4.87
CA ARG A 112 -1.19 -6.62 6.26
C ARG A 112 -2.69 -6.37 6.39
N PRO A 113 -3.38 -7.05 7.32
CA PRO A 113 -4.74 -6.68 7.69
C PRO A 113 -4.80 -5.22 8.15
N LEU A 114 -5.82 -4.51 7.69
CA LEU A 114 -6.23 -3.25 8.30
C LEU A 114 -7.00 -3.56 9.58
N PHE A 115 -6.90 -2.67 10.56
CA PHE A 115 -7.79 -2.73 11.71
C PHE A 115 -9.24 -2.42 11.29
N ASP A 116 -10.18 -3.09 11.93
CA ASP A 116 -11.58 -2.71 11.94
C ASP A 116 -11.91 -1.88 13.17
N MET A 117 -13.03 -1.15 13.16
CA MET A 117 -13.49 -0.38 14.33
C MET A 117 -13.76 -1.31 15.52
N ASP A 118 -14.24 -2.52 15.25
CA ASP A 118 -14.49 -3.55 16.26
C ASP A 118 -13.21 -3.97 17.01
N ASP A 119 -12.02 -3.86 16.38
CA ASP A 119 -10.74 -4.18 17.02
C ASP A 119 -10.41 -3.22 18.18
N PHE A 120 -11.06 -2.05 18.23
CA PHE A 120 -10.83 -1.01 19.23
C PHE A 120 -12.00 -0.82 20.21
N ALA A 121 -13.11 -1.56 20.04
CA ALA A 121 -14.33 -1.36 20.82
C ALA A 121 -14.16 -1.50 22.34
N GLU A 122 -13.13 -2.22 22.80
CA GLU A 122 -12.81 -2.38 24.23
C GLU A 122 -11.93 -1.25 24.78
N THR A 123 -11.25 -0.49 23.93
CA THR A 123 -10.22 0.51 24.32
C THR A 123 -10.59 1.94 23.97
N VAL A 124 -11.56 2.13 23.08
CA VAL A 124 -12.01 3.43 22.57
C VAL A 124 -13.51 3.52 22.75
N ASP A 125 -14.00 4.68 23.21
CA ASP A 125 -15.42 4.90 23.42
C ASP A 125 -16.21 4.95 22.08
N ALA A 126 -17.49 4.59 22.13
CA ALA A 126 -18.33 4.48 20.94
C ALA A 126 -18.51 5.80 20.17
N GLU A 127 -18.47 6.95 20.87
CA GLU A 127 -18.58 8.26 20.21
C GLU A 127 -17.34 8.54 19.36
N THR A 128 -16.15 8.26 19.90
CA THR A 128 -14.88 8.40 19.18
C THR A 128 -14.80 7.46 17.97
N LEU A 129 -15.27 6.21 18.10
CA LEU A 129 -15.32 5.26 16.98
C LEU A 129 -16.29 5.71 15.88
N ALA A 130 -17.51 6.13 16.24
CA ALA A 130 -18.50 6.63 15.26
C ALA A 130 -17.99 7.86 14.49
N ARG A 131 -17.28 8.77 15.17
CA ARG A 131 -16.64 9.92 14.52
C ARG A 131 -15.54 9.50 13.55
N SER A 132 -14.74 8.49 13.90
CA SER A 132 -13.70 7.92 13.02
C SER A 132 -14.32 7.33 11.74
N GLU A 133 -15.38 6.54 11.88
CA GLU A 133 -16.10 5.94 10.74
C GLU A 133 -16.65 7.01 9.79
N GLN A 134 -17.26 8.07 10.32
CA GLN A 134 -17.75 9.20 9.50
C GLN A 134 -16.64 9.89 8.70
N LEU A 135 -15.43 10.03 9.26
CA LEU A 135 -14.29 10.62 8.56
C LEU A 135 -13.80 9.73 7.41
N GLN A 136 -13.86 8.40 7.57
CA GLN A 136 -13.43 7.45 6.55
C GLN A 136 -14.38 7.36 5.36
N HIS A 137 -15.67 7.61 5.58
CA HIS A 137 -16.71 7.55 4.53
C HIS A 137 -17.10 8.92 3.98
N ARG A 138 -16.40 9.99 4.36
CA ARG A 138 -16.75 11.33 3.90
C ARG A 138 -16.51 11.39 2.38
N PRO A 139 -17.54 11.65 1.56
CA PRO A 139 -17.35 11.78 0.12
C PRO A 139 -16.40 12.95 -0.14
N SER A 140 -15.53 12.78 -1.14
CA SER A 140 -14.73 13.88 -1.67
C SER A 140 -15.70 14.93 -2.24
N ASP A 141 -15.74 16.12 -1.63
CA ASP A 141 -16.50 17.28 -2.14
C ASP A 141 -15.96 17.77 -3.50
#